data_AF-A0A5S3YKN5-F1
#
_entry.id   AF-A0A5S3YKN5-F1
#
_cell.length_a   1.000
_cell.length_b   1.000
_cell.length_c   1.000
_cell.angle_alpha   90.00
_cell.angle_beta   90.00
_cell.angle_gamma   90.00
#
_symmetry.space_group_name_H-M   'P 1'
#
loop_
_entity.id
_entity.type
_entity.pdbx_description
1 polymer ?
#
loop_
_entity_poly.entity_id
_entity_poly.type
_entity_poly.pdbx_seq_one_letter_code
_entity_poly.pdbx_strand_id
1 'polypeptide(L)'
;LIDSSNQSHVMYKQPFHSDIEVKKNKIIDLLSEGKSVEQVALELAMSLSSLQRFFKRSFNTTPKQYVKQSKLNKARHALLVEGLSIGEAAY
;
A
#
# COMPACT_ATOMS: atom_id res chain seq x y z
N LEU A 1 -1.97 52.86 -15.51
CA LEU A 1 -3.34 52.75 -14.99
C LEU A 1 -3.50 51.34 -14.43
N ILE A 2 -3.52 51.29 -13.10
CA ILE A 2 -3.98 50.21 -12.21
C ILE A 2 -3.30 48.83 -12.36
N ASP A 3 -2.26 48.69 -11.54
CA ASP A 3 -1.83 47.46 -10.89
C ASP A 3 -2.95 46.94 -9.97
N SER A 4 -3.26 45.65 -10.03
CA SER A 4 -4.11 44.91 -9.07
C SER A 4 -3.95 43.41 -9.40
N SER A 5 -2.94 42.73 -8.85
CA SER A 5 -3.05 42.11 -7.54
C SER A 5 -4.39 41.38 -7.36
N ASN A 6 -4.40 40.05 -7.45
CA ASN A 6 -4.88 39.28 -6.30
C ASN A 6 -4.31 37.85 -6.27
N GLN A 7 -3.25 37.74 -5.51
CA GLN A 7 -2.71 36.54 -4.92
C GLN A 7 -3.68 36.03 -3.84
N SER A 8 -4.41 34.94 -4.10
CA SER A 8 -5.13 34.13 -3.09
C SER A 8 -5.71 32.89 -3.79
N HIS A 9 -5.36 31.64 -3.50
CA HIS A 9 -5.23 31.04 -2.17
C HIS A 9 -4.24 29.86 -2.24
N VAL A 10 -3.05 30.05 -1.67
CA VAL A 10 -2.36 28.94 -1.00
C VAL A 10 -3.29 28.48 0.15
N MET A 11 -3.26 27.19 0.52
CA MET A 11 -3.95 26.51 1.65
C MET A 11 -5.25 25.74 1.25
N TYR A 12 -5.61 24.52 1.68
CA TYR A 12 -5.10 23.56 2.67
C TYR A 12 -5.20 22.11 2.14
N LYS A 13 -4.16 21.33 2.46
CA LYS A 13 -4.11 19.86 2.44
C LYS A 13 -5.38 19.21 3.02
N GLN A 14 -6.08 18.43 2.22
CA GLN A 14 -6.60 17.09 2.56
C GLN A 14 -6.77 16.36 1.22
N PRO A 15 -6.11 15.24 0.94
CA PRO A 15 -6.39 14.52 -0.30
C PRO A 15 -7.84 14.07 -0.22
N PHE A 16 -8.67 14.44 -1.20
CA PHE A 16 -9.89 13.71 -1.49
C PHE A 16 -9.45 12.31 -1.91
N HIS A 17 -9.14 11.46 -0.93
CA HIS A 17 -8.80 10.08 -1.19
C HIS A 17 -10.09 9.46 -1.71
N SER A 18 -10.14 9.20 -3.03
CA SER A 18 -11.23 8.41 -3.59
C SER A 18 -11.38 7.13 -2.76
N ASP A 19 -12.61 6.66 -2.57
CA ASP A 19 -12.89 5.44 -1.80
C ASP A 19 -12.04 4.24 -2.27
N ILE A 20 -11.58 4.27 -3.52
CA ILE A 20 -10.69 3.28 -4.11
C ILE A 20 -9.29 3.32 -3.48
N GLU A 21 -8.70 4.50 -3.30
CA GLU A 21 -7.34 4.62 -2.76
C GLU A 21 -7.28 4.29 -1.26
N VAL A 22 -8.31 4.71 -0.50
CA VAL A 22 -8.46 4.30 0.91
C VAL A 22 -8.58 2.79 1.02
N LYS A 23 -9.41 2.16 0.17
CA LYS A 23 -9.54 0.69 0.14
C LYS A 23 -8.23 0.02 -0.24
N LYS A 24 -7.48 0.54 -1.21
CA LYS A 24 -6.19 -0.03 -1.62
C LYS A 24 -5.19 0.01 -0.47
N ASN A 25 -5.06 1.15 0.22
CA ASN A 25 -4.17 1.26 1.38
C ASN A 25 -4.59 0.29 2.47
N LYS A 26 -5.88 0.23 2.81
CA LYS A 26 -6.38 -0.70 3.83
C LYS A 26 -6.10 -2.16 3.49
N ILE A 27 -6.25 -2.55 2.21
CA ILE A 27 -5.89 -3.90 1.74
C ILE A 27 -4.40 -4.18 1.93
N ILE A 28 -3.53 -3.23 1.56
CA ILE A 28 -2.07 -3.37 1.71
C ILE A 28 -1.71 -3.55 3.18
N ASP A 29 -2.25 -2.71 4.06
CA ASP A 29 -1.98 -2.73 5.50
C ASP A 29 -2.35 -4.09 6.10
N LEU A 30 -3.58 -4.55 5.87
CA LEU A 30 -4.06 -5.83 6.41
C LEU A 30 -3.24 -7.03 5.86
N LEU A 31 -2.85 -7.01 4.59
CA LEU A 31 -1.97 -8.05 4.03
C LEU A 31 -0.55 -7.97 4.60
N SER A 32 -0.07 -6.77 4.93
CA SER A 32 1.26 -6.55 5.51
C SER A 32 1.35 -7.05 6.95
N GLU A 33 0.25 -6.97 7.71
CA GLU A 33 0.04 -7.54 9.06
C GLU A 33 -0.03 -9.08 9.04
N GLY A 34 -0.08 -9.70 7.86
CA GLY A 34 -0.13 -11.16 7.71
C GLY A 34 -1.55 -11.74 7.71
N LYS A 35 -2.59 -10.91 7.58
CA LYS A 35 -3.96 -11.42 7.43
C LYS A 35 -4.13 -12.18 6.12
N SER A 36 -4.97 -13.22 6.16
CA SER A 36 -5.33 -13.99 4.97
C SER A 36 -6.21 -13.17 4.03
N VAL A 37 -6.27 -13.56 2.75
CA VAL A 37 -7.10 -12.87 1.75
C VAL A 37 -8.58 -12.91 2.14
N GLU A 38 -9.02 -13.99 2.79
CA GLU A 38 -10.37 -14.18 3.32
C GLU A 38 -10.66 -13.21 4.48
N GLN A 39 -9.70 -13.02 5.38
CA GLN A 39 -9.83 -12.05 6.49
C GLN A 39 -9.89 -10.61 5.96
N VAL A 40 -9.09 -10.27 4.95
CA VAL A 40 -9.14 -8.95 4.30
C VAL A 40 -10.51 -8.70 3.66
N ALA A 41 -11.09 -9.72 3.01
CA ALA A 41 -12.41 -9.62 2.41
C ALA A 41 -13.48 -9.35 3.48
N LEU A 42 -13.41 -10.06 4.61
CA LEU A 42 -14.32 -9.90 5.75
C LEU A 42 -14.24 -8.48 6.35
N GLU A 43 -13.04 -7.98 6.59
CA GLU A 43 -12.77 -6.65 7.16
C GLU A 43 -13.28 -5.51 6.27
N LEU A 44 -13.34 -5.74 4.95
CA LEU A 44 -13.84 -4.77 3.97
C LEU A 44 -15.33 -4.95 3.65
N ALA A 45 -16.02 -5.87 4.34
CA ALA A 45 -17.39 -6.28 4.04
C ALA A 45 -17.58 -6.70 2.56
N MET A 46 -16.57 -7.35 1.98
CA MET A 46 -16.56 -7.83 0.60
C MET A 46 -16.58 -9.35 0.55
N SER A 47 -17.22 -9.91 -0.48
CA SER A 47 -17.00 -11.31 -0.82
C SER A 47 -15.58 -11.52 -1.39
N LEU A 48 -15.05 -12.73 -1.28
CA LEU A 48 -13.75 -13.09 -1.83
C LEU A 48 -13.65 -12.80 -3.34
N SER A 49 -14.72 -13.07 -4.09
CA SER A 49 -14.80 -12.78 -5.54
C SER A 49 -14.77 -11.28 -5.83
N SER A 50 -15.45 -10.47 -5.02
CA SER A 50 -15.42 -9.01 -5.14
C SER A 50 -14.02 -8.47 -4.84
N LEU A 51 -13.35 -8.98 -3.81
CA LEU A 51 -11.98 -8.60 -3.48
C LEU A 51 -11.03 -8.97 -4.63
N GLN A 52 -11.12 -10.18 -5.19
CA GLN A 52 -10.30 -10.59 -6.33
C GLN A 52 -10.50 -9.71 -7.57
N ARG A 53 -11.75 -9.33 -7.89
CA ARG A 53 -12.06 -8.41 -8.99
C ARG A 53 -11.49 -7.02 -8.73
N PHE A 54 -11.66 -6.51 -7.51
CA PHE A 54 -11.08 -5.24 -7.09
C PHE A 54 -9.55 -5.25 -7.20
N PHE A 55 -8.92 -6.35 -6.79
CA PHE A 55 -7.47 -6.51 -6.84
C PHE A 55 -6.94 -6.52 -8.26
N LYS A 56 -7.59 -7.27 -9.16
CA LYS A 56 -7.23 -7.28 -10.59
C LYS A 56 -7.35 -5.89 -11.22
N ARG A 57 -8.42 -5.14 -10.89
CA ARG A 57 -8.63 -3.79 -11.43
C ARG A 57 -7.69 -2.73 -10.85
N SER A 58 -7.30 -2.88 -9.59
CA SER A 58 -6.57 -1.84 -8.84
C SER A 58 -5.07 -2.08 -8.76
N PHE A 59 -4.63 -3.34 -8.83
CA PHE A 59 -3.24 -3.77 -8.67
C PHE A 59 -2.72 -4.57 -9.87
N ASN A 60 -3.54 -4.82 -10.90
CA ASN A 60 -3.19 -5.66 -12.07
C ASN A 60 -2.63 -7.05 -11.71
N THR A 61 -2.97 -7.56 -10.53
CA THR A 61 -2.46 -8.83 -10.01
C THR A 61 -3.48 -9.51 -9.11
N THR A 62 -3.17 -10.72 -8.64
CA THR A 62 -4.00 -11.43 -7.67
C THR A 62 -3.48 -11.21 -6.25
N PRO A 63 -4.35 -11.21 -5.21
CA PRO A 63 -3.92 -11.08 -3.82
C PRO A 63 -2.83 -12.10 -3.42
N LYS A 64 -2.96 -13.34 -3.92
CA LYS A 64 -1.99 -14.42 -3.67
C LYS A 64 -0.59 -14.10 -4.24
N GLN A 65 -0.53 -13.57 -5.46
CA GLN A 65 0.75 -13.16 -6.08
C GLN A 65 1.36 -11.97 -5.34
N TYR A 66 0.54 -11.00 -4.94
CA TYR A 66 0.99 -9.84 -4.17
C TYR A 66 1.62 -10.25 -2.83
N VAL A 67 0.97 -11.13 -2.06
CA VAL A 67 1.52 -11.64 -0.79
C VAL A 67 2.84 -12.38 -1.02
N LYS A 68 2.93 -13.20 -2.08
CA LYS A 68 4.16 -13.92 -2.43
C LYS A 68 5.32 -12.96 -2.74
N GLN A 69 5.06 -11.93 -3.57
CA GLN A 69 6.05 -10.92 -3.92
C GLN A 69 6.46 -10.08 -2.70
N SER A 70 5.50 -9.70 -1.86
CA SER A 70 5.77 -8.95 -0.63
C SER A 70 6.68 -9.73 0.32
N LYS A 71 6.44 -11.03 0.52
CA LYS A 71 7.31 -11.90 1.33
C LYS A 71 8.73 -11.99 0.78
N LEU A 72 8.88 -12.18 -0.53
CA LEU A 72 10.19 -12.23 -1.17
C LEU A 72 10.92 -10.89 -1.08
N ASN A 73 10.21 -9.77 -1.27
CA ASN A 73 10.76 -8.44 -1.12
C ASN A 73 11.20 -8.17 0.32
N LYS A 74 10.40 -8.55 1.33
CA LYS A 74 10.77 -8.47 2.74
C LYS A 74 12.00 -9.31 3.04
N ALA A 75 12.07 -10.56 2.56
CA ALA A 75 13.24 -11.42 2.73
C ALA A 75 14.49 -10.85 2.06
N ARG A 76 14.37 -10.33 0.83
CA ARG A 76 15.46 -9.65 0.12
C ARG A 76 15.92 -8.39 0.88
N HIS A 77 14.99 -7.60 1.39
CA HIS A 77 15.32 -6.42 2.21
C HIS A 77 16.02 -6.83 3.51
N ALA A 78 15.55 -7.86 4.21
CA ALA A 78 16.22 -8.39 5.40
C ALA A 78 17.64 -8.87 5.05
N LEU A 79 17.83 -9.61 3.96
CA LEU A 79 19.15 -10.05 3.53
C LEU A 79 20.09 -8.89 3.13
N LEU A 80 19.57 -7.83 2.51
CA LEU A 80 20.40 -6.68 2.11
C LEU A 80 20.69 -5.73 3.27
N VAL A 81 19.73 -5.54 4.18
CA VAL A 81 19.87 -4.63 5.33
C VAL A 81 20.60 -5.32 6.48
N GLU A 82 20.24 -6.56 6.80
CA GLU A 82 20.88 -7.32 7.88
C GLU A 82 22.14 -8.07 7.43
N GLY A 83 22.21 -8.49 6.16
CA GLY A 83 23.38 -9.16 5.59
C GLY A 83 24.55 -8.23 5.22
N LEU A 84 24.38 -6.90 5.33
CA LEU A 84 25.50 -5.95 5.37
C LEU A 84 26.02 -5.72 6.81
N SER A 85 25.23 -6.01 7.85
CA SER A 85 25.67 -5.82 9.25
C SER A 85 26.46 -7.02 9.82
N ILE A 86 26.38 -8.21 9.22
CA ILE A 86 27.23 -9.34 9.64
C ILE A 86 28.72 -9.04 9.33
N GLY A 87 29.00 -8.18 8.34
CA GLY A 87 30.33 -7.68 8.05
C GLY A 87 30.79 -6.49 8.91
N GLU A 88 29.87 -5.76 9.54
CA GLU A 88 30.21 -4.73 10.55
C GLU A 88 30.30 -5.29 11.97
N ALA A 89 29.86 -6.53 12.19
CA ALA A 89 30.20 -7.32 13.37
C ALA A 89 31.56 -8.04 13.23
N ALA A 90 32.49 -7.47 12.46
CA ALA A 90 33.86 -7.96 12.32
C ALA A 90 34.87 -7.01 13.04
N TYR A 91 34.82 -6.94 14.37
CA TYR A 91 36.00 -6.75 15.24
C TYR A 91 35.66 -6.98 16.71
#